data_AF-A0AAD0JSW1-F1
#
_entry.id   AF-A0AAD0JSW1-F1
#
_cell.length_a   1.000
_cell.length_b   1.000
_cell.length_c   1.000
_cell.angle_alpha   90.00
_cell.angle_beta   90.00
_cell.angle_gamma   90.00
#
_symmetry.space_group_name_H-M   'P 1'
#
loop_
_entity.id
_entity.type
_entity.pdbx_description
1 polymer ?
#
loop_
_entity_poly.entity_id
_entity_poly.type
_entity_poly.pdbx_seq_one_letter_code
_entity_poly.pdbx_strand_id
1 'polypeptide(L)'
;MARILDIFSTRWNDLGDGTQAEVLAKIAKEADRHRRYKEAAWAMPEADIDAIDQFLAERGYDLQTKKEGELFSWTAEIDDTRQIGGNDEQPEKTLNDRRAEVVRAILASGGFEAVAAFAANVEVPGYVGKTLAEIDISEDLDLVDGVLDRLGASTASEHPASDLAVAWGYAVARAEDFTWLKEVVAKRPDQAAVLLNTVRTSSAILGVVAKLEAEQQALFWKGVNPYRVDGEVVERVCEGLLDAGRPFGAMTTAAGHGSPGPSSDLIIRVLSTDFDQANEPDNEDTHNLGYTVGLLLNRLENSEVDDEVISNLEFRYLPVLNDYREPRALHRELARKPELFATAASSVYKPDDQPKTDVDAAVAGDETSEMSGEQFRFSSAAWSLLNGWHGPLPGSNVPDELPAAEAVQAWVEQVRVELGSRDRTQIASAAIGAALAAPVTDEDGTWPCEPVRNVIEHEQSDELESEFRISRLNQRGVHGRTAYAGGDQERAIAEEFRDNAVKVRNRWPRTGALLESLASSYDQDAQREDDDAERDARRQR
;
A
#
# COMPACT_ATOMS: atom_id res chain seq x y z
N MET A 1 6.76 38.21 -26.09
CA MET A 1 6.17 37.09 -26.84
C MET A 1 6.43 37.14 -28.34
N ALA A 2 6.29 38.30 -29.00
CA ALA A 2 6.46 38.49 -30.45
C ALA A 2 7.71 37.81 -31.08
N ARG A 3 8.89 37.87 -30.45
CA ARG A 3 10.12 37.19 -30.95
C ARG A 3 10.01 35.66 -31.00
N ILE A 4 9.27 35.04 -30.08
CA ILE A 4 9.14 33.58 -30.01
C ILE A 4 8.15 33.10 -31.06
N LEU A 5 7.00 33.76 -31.18
CA LEU A 5 6.02 33.46 -32.22
C LEU A 5 6.59 33.70 -33.63
N ASP A 6 7.45 34.71 -33.81
CA ASP A 6 8.14 35.00 -35.09
C ASP A 6 9.14 33.89 -35.46
N ILE A 7 9.89 33.35 -34.49
CA ILE A 7 10.78 32.20 -34.68
C ILE A 7 9.98 30.94 -35.06
N PHE A 8 8.89 30.64 -34.35
CA PHE A 8 8.01 29.51 -34.68
C PHE A 8 7.33 29.69 -36.03
N SER A 9 7.00 30.93 -36.41
CA SER A 9 6.39 31.24 -37.71
C SER A 9 7.38 31.01 -38.85
N THR A 10 8.64 31.39 -38.66
CA THR A 10 9.71 31.29 -39.67
C THR A 10 10.16 29.85 -39.91
N ARG A 11 10.17 29.01 -38.87
CA ARG A 11 10.64 27.60 -38.93
C ARG A 11 9.51 26.58 -38.89
N TRP A 12 8.25 27.01 -39.01
CA TRP A 12 7.09 26.14 -38.84
C TRP A 12 7.12 24.93 -39.75
N ASN A 13 7.39 25.18 -41.04
CA ASN A 13 7.40 24.15 -42.08
C ASN A 13 8.63 23.23 -42.00
N ASP A 14 9.60 23.54 -41.14
CA ASP A 14 10.77 22.70 -40.88
C ASP A 14 10.47 21.65 -39.78
N LEU A 15 9.35 21.78 -39.06
CA LEU A 15 8.90 20.85 -38.03
C LEU A 15 8.05 19.74 -38.66
N GLY A 16 8.24 18.50 -38.22
CA GLY A 16 7.34 17.40 -38.59
C GLY A 16 5.96 17.55 -37.96
N ASP A 17 4.93 17.00 -38.60
CA ASP A 17 3.51 17.17 -38.22
C ASP A 17 3.22 16.84 -36.74
N GLY A 18 3.83 15.78 -36.20
CA GLY A 18 3.68 15.44 -34.77
C GLY A 18 4.30 16.49 -33.83
N THR A 19 5.45 17.06 -34.21
CA THR A 19 6.12 18.13 -33.45
C THR A 19 5.35 19.44 -33.54
N GLN A 20 4.74 19.75 -34.70
CA GLN A 20 3.87 20.92 -34.84
C GLN A 20 2.70 20.84 -33.85
N ALA A 21 2.02 19.69 -33.77
CA ALA A 21 0.90 19.50 -32.84
C ALA A 21 1.31 19.67 -31.36
N GLU A 22 2.44 19.08 -30.94
CA GLU A 22 2.94 19.25 -29.57
C GLU A 22 3.30 20.70 -29.24
N VAL A 23 3.88 21.42 -30.20
CA VAL A 23 4.24 22.83 -30.02
C VAL A 23 2.99 23.69 -29.86
N LEU A 24 1.96 23.50 -30.70
CA LEU A 24 0.68 24.21 -30.55
C LEU A 24 0.05 23.93 -29.19
N ALA A 25 0.02 22.67 -28.74
CA ALA A 25 -0.53 22.30 -27.45
C ALA A 25 0.21 22.95 -26.26
N LYS A 26 1.55 23.01 -26.32
CA LYS A 26 2.36 23.67 -25.26
C LYS A 26 2.16 25.18 -25.25
N ILE A 27 2.09 25.82 -26.42
CA ILE A 27 1.84 27.26 -26.53
C ILE A 27 0.44 27.60 -25.99
N ALA A 28 -0.57 26.79 -26.35
CA ALA A 28 -1.93 26.95 -25.83
C ALA A 28 -2.00 26.81 -24.31
N LYS A 29 -1.34 25.79 -23.75
CA LYS A 29 -1.27 25.55 -22.29
C LYS A 29 -0.60 26.72 -21.55
N GLU A 30 0.47 27.27 -22.10
CA GLU A 30 1.13 28.42 -21.46
C GLU A 30 0.24 29.67 -21.52
N ALA A 31 -0.43 29.93 -22.65
CA ALA A 31 -1.40 31.02 -22.75
C ALA A 31 -2.53 30.89 -21.72
N ASP A 32 -3.08 29.68 -21.54
CA ASP A 32 -4.11 29.40 -20.55
C ASP A 32 -3.61 29.61 -19.11
N ARG A 33 -2.40 29.14 -18.79
CA ARG A 33 -1.74 29.41 -17.51
C ARG A 33 -1.66 30.92 -17.22
N HIS A 34 -1.27 31.74 -18.19
CA HIS A 34 -1.20 33.18 -17.99
C HIS A 34 -2.58 33.83 -17.78
N ARG A 35 -3.65 33.31 -18.43
CA ARG A 35 -5.03 33.74 -18.18
C ARG A 35 -5.48 33.43 -16.75
N ARG A 36 -5.21 32.22 -16.26
CA ARG A 36 -5.61 31.77 -14.91
C ARG A 36 -5.00 32.62 -13.80
N TYR A 37 -3.81 33.17 -14.02
CA TYR A 37 -3.09 33.97 -13.05
C TYR A 37 -2.95 35.43 -13.50
N LYS A 38 -3.99 36.02 -14.10
CA LYS A 38 -3.96 37.39 -14.65
C LYS A 38 -3.42 38.47 -13.70
N GLU A 39 -3.59 38.29 -12.39
CA GLU A 39 -3.13 39.23 -11.34
C GLU A 39 -1.68 38.98 -10.89
N ALA A 40 -1.05 37.89 -11.33
CA ALA A 40 0.31 37.57 -10.93
C ALA A 40 1.33 38.44 -11.69
N ALA A 41 2.41 38.85 -11.01
CA ALA A 41 3.44 39.71 -11.59
C ALA A 41 4.17 39.10 -12.82
N TRP A 42 4.07 37.79 -13.03
CA TRP A 42 4.64 37.05 -14.16
C TRP A 42 3.62 36.80 -15.30
N ALA A 43 2.36 37.21 -15.12
CA ALA A 43 1.32 37.03 -16.13
C ALA A 43 1.61 37.86 -17.39
N MET A 44 1.37 37.28 -18.57
CA MET A 44 1.50 38.04 -19.81
C MET A 44 0.34 39.03 -19.94
N PRO A 45 0.56 40.21 -20.55
CA PRO A 45 -0.52 41.12 -20.91
C PRO A 45 -1.55 40.46 -21.84
N GLU A 46 -2.81 40.87 -21.76
CA GLU A 46 -3.92 40.34 -22.57
C GLU A 46 -3.62 40.41 -24.09
N ALA A 47 -2.99 41.50 -24.56
CA ALA A 47 -2.59 41.64 -25.96
C ALA A 47 -1.56 40.59 -26.43
N ASP A 48 -0.67 40.11 -25.55
CA ASP A 48 0.27 39.04 -25.89
C ASP A 48 -0.44 37.68 -25.93
N ILE A 49 -1.45 37.49 -25.07
CA ILE A 49 -2.30 36.30 -25.06
C ILE A 49 -3.18 36.24 -26.32
N ASP A 50 -3.75 37.35 -26.76
CA ASP A 50 -4.53 37.45 -27.99
C ASP A 50 -3.68 37.14 -29.23
N ALA A 51 -2.43 37.59 -29.26
CA ALA A 51 -1.49 37.26 -30.33
C ALA A 51 -1.16 35.75 -30.39
N ILE A 52 -1.14 35.08 -29.23
CA ILE A 52 -0.99 33.62 -29.18
C ILE A 52 -2.25 32.94 -29.72
N ASP A 53 -3.44 33.38 -29.32
CA ASP A 53 -4.69 32.80 -29.80
C ASP A 53 -4.84 32.95 -31.32
N GLN A 54 -4.47 34.11 -31.85
CA GLN A 54 -4.43 34.33 -33.30
C GLN A 54 -3.45 33.37 -33.98
N PHE A 55 -2.23 33.23 -33.45
CA PHE A 55 -1.23 32.29 -33.98
C PHE A 55 -1.73 30.84 -33.97
N LEU A 56 -2.40 30.42 -32.89
CA LEU A 56 -2.98 29.09 -32.76
C LEU A 56 -4.11 28.89 -33.79
N ALA A 57 -5.02 29.86 -33.93
CA ALA A 57 -6.12 29.81 -34.89
C ALA A 57 -5.64 29.77 -36.35
N GLU A 58 -4.64 30.57 -36.72
CA GLU A 58 -4.05 30.60 -38.07
C GLU A 58 -3.42 29.26 -38.47
N ARG A 59 -3.05 28.43 -37.48
CA ARG A 59 -2.46 27.09 -37.67
C ARG A 59 -3.47 25.97 -37.47
N GLY A 60 -4.76 26.30 -37.43
CA GLY A 60 -5.84 25.34 -37.33
C GLY A 60 -5.97 24.67 -35.96
N TYR A 61 -5.38 25.25 -34.91
CA TYR A 61 -5.56 24.76 -33.55
C TYR A 61 -6.96 25.13 -33.05
N ASP A 62 -7.79 24.13 -32.78
CA ASP A 62 -9.14 24.32 -32.25
C ASP A 62 -9.10 24.66 -30.75
N LEU A 63 -8.86 25.95 -30.49
CA LEU A 63 -8.84 26.52 -29.14
C LEU A 63 -10.14 26.29 -28.38
N GLN A 64 -11.28 26.37 -29.07
CA GLN A 64 -12.58 26.30 -28.42
C GLN A 64 -12.85 24.88 -27.94
N THR A 65 -12.72 23.88 -28.79
CA THR A 65 -12.90 22.47 -28.41
C THR A 65 -11.89 22.05 -27.33
N LYS A 66 -10.67 22.60 -27.34
CA LYS A 66 -9.68 22.33 -26.28
C LYS A 66 -10.04 22.96 -24.95
N LYS A 67 -10.47 24.23 -24.92
CA LYS A 67 -10.98 24.90 -23.70
C LYS A 67 -12.22 24.18 -23.15
N GLU A 68 -13.11 23.73 -24.02
CA GLU A 68 -14.29 22.94 -23.65
C GLU A 68 -13.89 21.57 -23.10
N GLY A 69 -12.90 20.91 -23.70
CA GLY A 69 -12.37 19.62 -23.22
C GLY A 69 -11.67 19.71 -21.85
N GLU A 70 -11.01 20.83 -21.54
CA GLU A 70 -10.38 21.06 -20.23
C GLU A 70 -11.38 21.04 -19.07
N LEU A 71 -12.65 21.35 -19.32
CA LEU A 71 -13.71 21.22 -18.31
C LEU A 71 -13.87 19.77 -17.84
N PHE A 72 -13.43 18.79 -18.63
CA PHE A 72 -13.53 17.36 -18.36
C PHE A 72 -12.16 16.76 -17.97
N SER A 73 -11.29 17.57 -17.35
CA SER A 73 -9.99 17.15 -16.79
C SER A 73 -10.08 16.75 -15.31
N TRP A 74 -9.05 16.06 -14.81
CA TRP A 74 -8.93 15.74 -13.38
C TRP A 74 -8.79 16.97 -12.48
N THR A 75 -8.28 18.08 -13.03
CA THR A 75 -8.00 19.30 -12.26
C THR A 75 -9.09 20.36 -12.36
N ALA A 76 -10.10 20.17 -13.22
CA ALA A 76 -11.14 21.16 -13.47
C ALA A 76 -11.84 21.64 -12.19
N GLU A 77 -12.10 20.75 -11.24
CA GLU A 77 -12.74 21.10 -9.95
C GLU A 77 -11.81 21.93 -9.04
N ILE A 78 -10.51 21.66 -9.08
CA ILE A 78 -9.49 22.41 -8.34
C ILE A 78 -9.32 23.81 -8.96
N ASP A 79 -9.41 23.90 -10.28
CA ASP A 79 -9.29 25.16 -11.01
C ASP A 79 -10.53 26.05 -10.82
N ASP A 80 -11.74 25.46 -10.78
CA ASP A 80 -13.01 26.15 -10.51
C ASP A 80 -13.04 26.73 -9.08
N THR A 81 -12.63 25.94 -8.08
CA THR A 81 -12.58 26.40 -6.67
C THR A 81 -11.54 27.49 -6.39
N ARG A 82 -10.46 27.56 -7.20
CA ARG A 82 -9.46 28.64 -7.11
C ARG A 82 -9.93 29.95 -7.75
N GLN A 83 -10.83 29.90 -8.74
CA GLN A 83 -11.40 31.10 -9.37
C GLN A 83 -12.37 31.83 -8.43
N ILE A 84 -13.12 31.08 -7.60
CA ILE A 84 -14.10 31.61 -6.63
C ILE A 84 -13.43 32.41 -5.47
N GLY A 85 -12.10 32.36 -5.32
CA GLY A 85 -11.35 33.18 -4.36
C GLY A 85 -11.25 34.68 -4.74
N GLY A 86 -11.72 35.07 -5.93
CA GLY A 86 -11.84 36.45 -6.41
C GLY A 86 -13.17 37.07 -6.00
N ASN A 87 -13.13 38.24 -5.39
CA ASN A 87 -14.24 38.89 -4.71
C ASN A 87 -15.22 39.60 -5.70
N ASP A 88 -15.88 38.87 -6.60
CA ASP A 88 -16.86 39.43 -7.54
C ASP A 88 -18.30 38.88 -7.35
N GLU A 89 -19.26 39.81 -7.24
CA GLU A 89 -20.68 39.61 -6.87
C GLU A 89 -21.59 39.18 -8.05
N GLN A 90 -21.28 38.07 -8.75
CA GLN A 90 -22.25 37.38 -9.61
C GLN A 90 -22.19 35.86 -9.36
N PRO A 91 -23.31 35.12 -9.39
CA PRO A 91 -23.22 33.67 -9.40
C PRO A 91 -22.63 33.25 -10.75
N GLU A 92 -21.31 33.10 -10.81
CA GLU A 92 -20.65 32.45 -11.93
C GLU A 92 -21.29 31.07 -12.13
N LYS A 93 -21.52 30.70 -13.40
CA LYS A 93 -22.03 29.36 -13.75
C LYS A 93 -21.10 28.32 -13.14
N THR A 94 -21.67 27.34 -12.44
CA THR A 94 -20.86 26.26 -11.86
C THR A 94 -20.14 25.49 -12.96
N LEU A 95 -19.04 24.79 -12.63
CA LEU A 95 -18.38 23.87 -13.56
C LEU A 95 -19.37 22.91 -14.24
N ASN A 96 -20.36 22.40 -13.50
CA ASN A 96 -21.38 21.50 -14.04
C ASN A 96 -22.30 22.20 -15.04
N ASP A 97 -22.70 23.45 -14.79
CA ASP A 97 -23.50 24.23 -15.75
C ASP A 97 -22.72 24.46 -17.06
N ARG A 98 -21.42 24.76 -16.96
CA ARG A 98 -20.53 24.95 -18.13
C ARG A 98 -20.36 23.65 -18.91
N ARG A 99 -20.11 22.53 -18.22
CA ARG A 99 -20.07 21.19 -18.83
C ARG A 99 -21.37 20.88 -19.56
N ALA A 100 -22.51 21.15 -18.92
CA ALA A 100 -23.83 20.91 -19.48
C ALA A 100 -24.11 21.74 -20.74
N GLU A 101 -23.67 23.00 -20.78
CA GLU A 101 -23.77 23.85 -21.98
C GLU A 101 -23.00 23.29 -23.17
N VAL A 102 -21.75 22.86 -22.93
CA VAL A 102 -20.91 22.23 -23.97
C VAL A 102 -21.56 20.95 -24.49
N VAL A 103 -21.95 20.04 -23.60
CA VAL A 103 -22.53 18.75 -24.02
C VAL A 103 -23.86 18.96 -24.74
N ARG A 104 -24.73 19.89 -24.29
CA ARG A 104 -25.98 20.23 -25.01
C ARG A 104 -25.70 20.77 -26.41
N ALA A 105 -24.72 21.66 -26.57
CA ALA A 105 -24.39 22.25 -27.87
C ALA A 105 -23.86 21.19 -28.85
N ILE A 106 -22.95 20.32 -28.38
CA ILE A 106 -22.41 19.23 -29.18
C ILE A 106 -23.51 18.23 -29.55
N LEU A 107 -24.34 17.83 -28.58
CA LEU A 107 -25.46 16.92 -28.80
C LEU A 107 -26.44 17.49 -29.84
N ALA A 108 -26.78 18.77 -29.77
CA ALA A 108 -27.66 19.43 -30.73
C ALA A 108 -27.05 19.51 -32.15
N SER A 109 -25.72 19.52 -32.28
CA SER A 109 -25.03 19.65 -33.56
C SER A 109 -24.97 18.34 -34.37
N GLY A 110 -24.88 17.19 -33.69
CA GLY A 110 -24.56 15.92 -34.36
C GLY A 110 -24.95 14.67 -33.57
N GLY A 111 -25.80 14.80 -32.55
CA GLY A 111 -26.27 13.67 -31.74
C GLY A 111 -25.16 13.03 -30.91
N PHE A 112 -25.39 11.78 -30.49
CA PHE A 112 -24.46 11.05 -29.64
C PHE A 112 -23.09 10.83 -30.28
N GLU A 113 -23.02 10.59 -31.59
CA GLU A 113 -21.75 10.38 -32.29
C GLU A 113 -20.83 11.61 -32.21
N ALA A 114 -21.39 12.83 -32.21
CA ALA A 114 -20.61 14.04 -31.96
C ALA A 114 -20.11 14.13 -30.51
N VAL A 115 -20.93 13.68 -29.54
CA VAL A 115 -20.54 13.60 -28.13
C VAL A 115 -19.43 12.56 -27.91
N ALA A 116 -19.51 11.41 -28.56
CA ALA A 116 -18.49 10.36 -28.52
C ALA A 116 -17.17 10.84 -29.14
N ALA A 117 -17.22 11.50 -30.30
CA ALA A 117 -16.04 12.09 -30.93
C ALA A 117 -15.38 13.18 -30.06
N PHE A 118 -16.18 14.01 -29.38
CA PHE A 118 -15.68 14.96 -28.39
C PHE A 118 -15.02 14.25 -27.21
N ALA A 119 -15.69 13.24 -26.64
CA ALA A 119 -15.20 12.49 -25.50
C ALA A 119 -13.87 11.76 -25.79
N ALA A 120 -13.63 11.32 -27.02
CA ALA A 120 -12.34 10.74 -27.43
C ALA A 120 -11.16 11.72 -27.33
N ASN A 121 -11.42 13.02 -27.22
CA ASN A 121 -10.42 14.09 -27.18
C ASN A 121 -10.30 14.78 -25.81
N VAL A 122 -11.04 14.33 -24.80
CA VAL A 122 -10.95 14.86 -23.42
C VAL A 122 -10.17 13.91 -22.52
N GLU A 123 -9.66 14.43 -21.41
CA GLU A 123 -8.86 13.64 -20.46
C GLU A 123 -9.70 12.61 -19.68
N VAL A 124 -10.93 12.98 -19.27
CA VAL A 124 -11.84 12.11 -18.51
C VAL A 124 -13.20 11.97 -19.22
N PRO A 125 -13.34 11.05 -20.19
CA PRO A 125 -14.58 10.86 -20.94
C PRO A 125 -15.80 10.54 -20.06
N GLY A 126 -15.58 9.89 -18.91
CA GLY A 126 -16.66 9.58 -17.96
C GLY A 126 -17.39 10.80 -17.42
N TYR A 127 -16.73 11.97 -17.33
CA TYR A 127 -17.41 13.22 -16.96
C TYR A 127 -18.36 13.71 -18.05
N VAL A 128 -18.08 13.44 -19.33
CA VAL A 128 -19.01 13.74 -20.43
C VAL A 128 -20.28 12.90 -20.27
N GLY A 129 -20.13 11.62 -19.95
CA GLY A 129 -21.23 10.71 -19.64
C GLY A 129 -22.09 11.16 -18.47
N LYS A 130 -21.45 11.53 -17.36
CA LYS A 130 -22.15 12.05 -16.17
C LYS A 130 -22.96 13.31 -16.51
N THR A 131 -22.35 14.26 -17.23
CA THR A 131 -23.04 15.46 -17.69
C THR A 131 -24.22 15.13 -18.62
N LEU A 132 -24.08 14.11 -19.49
CA LEU A 132 -25.15 13.67 -20.37
C LEU A 132 -26.38 13.18 -19.58
N ALA A 133 -26.17 12.57 -18.41
CA ALA A 133 -27.26 12.16 -17.52
C ALA A 133 -27.97 13.34 -16.84
N GLU A 134 -27.27 14.46 -16.63
CA GLU A 134 -27.78 15.66 -15.96
C GLU A 134 -28.60 16.57 -16.88
N ILE A 135 -28.33 16.56 -18.19
CA ILE A 135 -29.03 17.42 -19.17
C ILE A 135 -30.42 16.91 -19.61
N ASP A 136 -30.95 15.92 -18.89
CA ASP A 136 -32.28 15.31 -19.02
C ASP A 136 -32.66 14.91 -20.46
N ILE A 137 -31.89 13.98 -21.04
CA ILE A 137 -32.23 13.31 -22.30
C ILE A 137 -33.21 12.16 -22.12
N SER A 138 -33.88 12.05 -20.97
CA SER A 138 -34.63 10.85 -20.58
C SER A 138 -35.87 10.58 -21.45
N GLU A 139 -36.38 11.60 -22.14
CA GLU A 139 -37.50 11.49 -23.08
C GLU A 139 -37.09 10.95 -24.47
N ASP A 140 -35.80 11.01 -24.82
CA ASP A 140 -35.27 10.51 -26.09
C ASP A 140 -34.74 9.08 -25.92
N LEU A 141 -35.65 8.10 -26.03
CA LEU A 141 -35.33 6.69 -25.81
C LEU A 141 -34.27 6.15 -26.79
N ASP A 142 -34.28 6.60 -28.04
CA ASP A 142 -33.30 6.16 -29.05
C ASP A 142 -31.90 6.65 -28.68
N LEU A 143 -31.79 7.88 -28.18
CA LEU A 143 -30.52 8.42 -27.68
C LEU A 143 -30.03 7.68 -26.44
N VAL A 144 -30.92 7.43 -25.47
CA VAL A 144 -30.58 6.67 -24.25
C VAL A 144 -30.11 5.26 -24.60
N ASP A 145 -30.81 4.58 -25.52
CA ASP A 145 -30.43 3.25 -25.96
C ASP A 145 -29.07 3.27 -26.69
N GLY A 146 -28.84 4.25 -27.56
CA GLY A 146 -27.56 4.44 -28.25
C GLY A 146 -26.38 4.66 -27.29
N VAL A 147 -26.59 5.36 -26.18
CA VAL A 147 -25.58 5.52 -25.12
C VAL A 147 -25.33 4.18 -24.42
N LEU A 148 -26.37 3.50 -23.95
CA LEU A 148 -26.25 2.27 -23.17
C LEU A 148 -25.73 1.08 -23.99
N ASP A 149 -25.94 1.07 -25.30
CA ASP A 149 -25.37 0.05 -26.19
C ASP A 149 -23.84 0.06 -26.18
N ARG A 150 -23.20 1.21 -25.86
CA ARG A 150 -21.73 1.32 -25.76
C ARG A 150 -21.13 0.68 -24.51
N LEU A 151 -21.94 0.36 -23.48
CA LEU A 151 -21.48 -0.35 -22.28
C LEU A 151 -21.01 -1.80 -22.57
N GLY A 152 -21.45 -2.38 -23.69
CA GLY A 152 -21.19 -3.79 -24.01
C GLY A 152 -21.91 -4.77 -23.06
N ALA A 153 -21.82 -6.07 -23.36
CA ALA A 153 -22.29 -7.15 -22.45
C ALA A 153 -21.24 -7.52 -21.38
N SER A 154 -20.02 -7.03 -21.53
CA SER A 154 -18.89 -7.19 -20.60
C SER A 154 -17.97 -5.98 -20.72
N THR A 155 -16.91 -5.90 -19.90
CA THR A 155 -15.88 -4.86 -20.02
C THR A 155 -15.09 -4.92 -21.33
N ALA A 156 -15.23 -5.99 -22.12
CA ALA A 156 -14.75 -6.05 -23.51
C ALA A 156 -15.82 -5.45 -24.44
N SER A 157 -15.54 -4.30 -25.03
CA SER A 157 -16.40 -3.60 -25.98
C SER A 157 -15.74 -3.54 -27.36
N GLU A 158 -16.54 -3.65 -28.42
CA GLU A 158 -16.09 -3.37 -29.80
C GLU A 158 -15.91 -1.87 -30.06
N HIS A 159 -16.37 -1.04 -29.12
CA HIS A 159 -16.29 0.42 -29.20
C HIS A 159 -14.99 0.97 -28.57
N PRO A 160 -14.56 2.18 -28.97
CA PRO A 160 -13.45 2.86 -28.33
C PRO A 160 -13.62 2.96 -26.80
N ALA A 161 -12.52 2.94 -26.06
CA ALA A 161 -12.54 3.05 -24.60
C ALA A 161 -13.22 4.35 -24.10
N SER A 162 -13.17 5.43 -24.88
CA SER A 162 -13.88 6.68 -24.61
C SER A 162 -15.39 6.50 -24.58
N ASP A 163 -15.95 5.72 -25.51
CA ASP A 163 -17.40 5.50 -25.63
C ASP A 163 -17.90 4.68 -24.44
N LEU A 164 -17.14 3.63 -24.07
CA LEU A 164 -17.41 2.85 -22.88
C LEU A 164 -17.39 3.73 -21.63
N ALA A 165 -16.40 4.61 -21.50
CA ALA A 165 -16.28 5.52 -20.37
C ALA A 165 -17.44 6.54 -20.30
N VAL A 166 -17.90 7.07 -21.45
CA VAL A 166 -19.10 7.93 -21.52
C VAL A 166 -20.33 7.16 -21.05
N ALA A 167 -20.56 5.97 -21.58
CA ALA A 167 -21.74 5.17 -21.22
C ALA A 167 -21.71 4.73 -19.76
N TRP A 168 -20.53 4.39 -19.23
CA TRP A 168 -20.32 4.11 -17.81
C TRP A 168 -20.62 5.33 -16.94
N GLY A 169 -20.09 6.50 -17.30
CA GLY A 169 -20.37 7.75 -16.58
C GLY A 169 -21.86 8.12 -16.56
N TYR A 170 -22.55 7.93 -17.69
CA TYR A 170 -23.99 8.11 -17.79
C TYR A 170 -24.76 7.15 -16.88
N ALA A 171 -24.44 5.85 -16.95
CA ALA A 171 -25.10 4.84 -16.16
C ALA A 171 -24.86 5.03 -14.65
N VAL A 172 -23.63 5.35 -14.23
CA VAL A 172 -23.31 5.67 -12.83
C VAL A 172 -24.20 6.80 -12.30
N ALA A 173 -24.34 7.88 -13.06
CA ALA A 173 -25.13 9.04 -12.65
C ALA A 173 -26.65 8.73 -12.59
N ARG A 174 -27.17 7.96 -13.55
CA ARG A 174 -28.60 7.58 -13.56
C ARG A 174 -28.95 6.49 -12.55
N ALA A 175 -28.02 5.59 -12.26
CA ALA A 175 -28.25 4.46 -11.36
C ALA A 175 -28.34 4.86 -9.88
N GLU A 176 -28.05 6.12 -9.52
CA GLU A 176 -28.43 6.68 -8.22
C GLU A 176 -29.95 6.56 -7.98
N ASP A 177 -30.76 6.65 -9.05
CA ASP A 177 -32.15 6.20 -9.00
C ASP A 177 -32.24 4.68 -9.19
N PHE A 178 -32.39 3.98 -8.07
CA PHE A 178 -32.55 2.53 -8.06
C PHE A 178 -33.78 2.04 -8.84
N THR A 179 -34.80 2.87 -9.04
CA THR A 179 -35.98 2.52 -9.86
C THR A 179 -35.58 2.43 -11.33
N TRP A 180 -34.92 3.48 -11.84
CA TRP A 180 -34.35 3.49 -13.18
C TRP A 180 -33.43 2.28 -13.41
N LEU A 181 -32.53 2.00 -12.46
CA LEU A 181 -31.60 0.87 -12.59
C LEU A 181 -32.33 -0.47 -12.75
N LYS A 182 -33.34 -0.76 -11.91
CA LYS A 182 -34.13 -2.00 -12.02
C LYS A 182 -34.85 -2.12 -13.36
N GLU A 183 -35.42 -1.03 -13.85
CA GLU A 183 -36.14 -1.03 -15.13
C GLU A 183 -35.20 -1.28 -16.31
N VAL A 184 -34.03 -0.64 -16.31
CA VAL A 184 -33.03 -0.82 -17.37
C VAL A 184 -32.43 -2.23 -17.33
N VAL A 185 -32.10 -2.75 -16.15
CA VAL A 185 -31.64 -4.14 -15.98
C VAL A 185 -32.67 -5.14 -16.50
N ALA A 186 -33.96 -4.91 -16.26
CA ALA A 186 -35.02 -5.78 -16.75
C ALA A 186 -35.19 -5.72 -18.29
N LYS A 187 -34.93 -4.56 -18.90
CA LYS A 187 -34.98 -4.38 -20.37
C LYS A 187 -33.73 -4.90 -21.08
N ARG A 188 -32.58 -4.91 -20.39
CA ARG A 188 -31.25 -5.23 -20.93
C ARG A 188 -30.62 -6.39 -20.14
N PRO A 189 -31.19 -7.61 -20.20
CA PRO A 189 -30.70 -8.76 -19.42
C PRO A 189 -29.23 -9.11 -19.71
N ASP A 190 -28.77 -8.91 -20.96
CA ASP A 190 -27.39 -9.22 -21.37
C ASP A 190 -26.35 -8.22 -20.81
N GLN A 191 -26.79 -7.07 -20.31
CA GLN A 191 -25.94 -6.03 -19.71
C GLN A 191 -26.16 -5.89 -18.19
N ALA A 192 -26.99 -6.76 -17.60
CA ALA A 192 -27.44 -6.64 -16.22
C ALA A 192 -26.27 -6.53 -15.23
N ALA A 193 -25.26 -7.39 -15.37
CA ALA A 193 -24.08 -7.40 -14.52
C ALA A 193 -23.32 -6.06 -14.54
N VAL A 194 -23.04 -5.54 -15.73
CA VAL A 194 -22.30 -4.29 -15.94
C VAL A 194 -23.05 -3.12 -15.33
N LEU A 195 -24.37 -3.05 -15.57
CA LEU A 195 -25.24 -2.00 -15.03
C LEU A 195 -25.26 -2.01 -13.50
N LEU A 196 -25.35 -3.19 -12.87
CA LEU A 196 -25.37 -3.32 -11.41
C LEU A 196 -24.02 -2.95 -10.76
N ASN A 197 -22.91 -3.08 -11.49
CA ASN A 197 -21.57 -2.71 -11.04
C ASN A 197 -21.29 -1.19 -11.09
N THR A 198 -22.22 -0.38 -11.63
CA THR A 198 -22.07 1.08 -11.69
C THR A 198 -22.31 1.75 -10.33
N VAL A 199 -23.01 1.08 -9.42
CA VAL A 199 -23.39 1.58 -8.10
C VAL A 199 -22.67 0.84 -6.97
N ARG A 200 -22.82 1.36 -5.76
CA ARG A 200 -22.36 0.68 -4.55
C ARG A 200 -23.16 -0.61 -4.35
N THR A 201 -22.47 -1.70 -4.05
CA THR A 201 -23.09 -3.00 -3.77
C THR A 201 -23.77 -2.95 -2.40
N SER A 202 -25.10 -3.06 -2.42
CA SER A 202 -25.99 -3.04 -1.24
C SER A 202 -26.84 -4.30 -1.19
N SER A 203 -27.59 -4.52 -0.09
CA SER A 203 -28.52 -5.64 -0.02
C SER A 203 -29.58 -5.60 -1.13
N ALA A 204 -29.98 -4.40 -1.59
CA ALA A 204 -30.93 -4.25 -2.68
C ALA A 204 -30.35 -4.74 -4.01
N ILE A 205 -29.09 -4.40 -4.30
CA ILE A 205 -28.37 -4.85 -5.51
C ILE A 205 -28.20 -6.37 -5.50
N LEU A 206 -27.74 -6.94 -4.38
CA LEU A 206 -27.59 -8.40 -4.26
C LEU A 206 -28.93 -9.16 -4.37
N GLY A 207 -30.05 -8.50 -4.03
CA GLY A 207 -31.39 -9.05 -4.24
C GLY A 207 -31.82 -9.09 -5.71
N VAL A 208 -31.28 -8.19 -6.54
CA VAL A 208 -31.46 -8.23 -8.01
C VAL A 208 -30.52 -9.26 -8.63
N VAL A 209 -29.24 -9.26 -8.24
CA VAL A 209 -28.23 -10.22 -8.73
C VAL A 209 -28.69 -11.67 -8.55
N ALA A 210 -29.25 -12.01 -7.39
CA ALA A 210 -29.73 -13.36 -7.10
C ALA A 210 -30.86 -13.87 -8.03
N LYS A 211 -31.50 -12.98 -8.80
CA LYS A 211 -32.55 -13.31 -9.76
C LYS A 211 -32.07 -13.34 -11.21
N LEU A 212 -30.82 -12.99 -11.46
CA LEU A 212 -30.23 -13.04 -12.79
C LEU A 212 -29.91 -14.48 -13.18
N GLU A 213 -29.75 -14.71 -14.49
CA GLU A 213 -29.22 -15.97 -15.00
C GLU A 213 -27.77 -16.19 -14.56
N ALA A 214 -27.33 -17.45 -14.49
CA ALA A 214 -26.02 -17.82 -13.94
C ALA A 214 -24.83 -17.10 -14.63
N GLU A 215 -24.92 -16.89 -15.94
CA GLU A 215 -23.90 -16.16 -16.71
C GLU A 215 -23.76 -14.70 -16.23
N GLN A 216 -24.87 -14.00 -16.02
CA GLN A 216 -24.86 -12.62 -15.53
C GLN A 216 -24.46 -12.53 -14.06
N GLN A 217 -24.79 -13.52 -13.23
CA GLN A 217 -24.26 -13.59 -11.87
C GLN A 217 -22.73 -13.71 -11.88
N ALA A 218 -22.17 -14.58 -12.73
CA ALA A 218 -20.72 -14.74 -12.86
C ALA A 218 -20.04 -13.46 -13.34
N LEU A 219 -20.63 -12.77 -14.34
CA LEU A 219 -20.13 -11.47 -14.81
C LEU A 219 -20.19 -10.38 -13.74
N PHE A 220 -21.24 -10.38 -12.90
CA PHE A 220 -21.36 -9.44 -11.78
C PHE A 220 -20.19 -9.64 -10.81
N TRP A 221 -19.97 -10.86 -10.32
CA TRP A 221 -18.91 -11.16 -9.37
C TRP A 221 -17.50 -10.95 -9.94
N LYS A 222 -17.32 -11.18 -11.24
CA LYS A 222 -16.07 -10.84 -11.94
C LYS A 222 -15.80 -9.34 -11.94
N GLY A 223 -16.82 -8.49 -12.04
CA GLY A 223 -16.69 -7.04 -12.18
C GLY A 223 -16.95 -6.22 -10.92
N VAL A 224 -17.39 -6.83 -9.81
CA VAL A 224 -17.77 -6.10 -8.61
C VAL A 224 -16.56 -5.34 -8.04
N ASN A 225 -16.77 -4.07 -7.69
CA ASN A 225 -15.71 -3.22 -7.15
C ASN A 225 -15.61 -3.40 -5.63
N PRO A 226 -14.48 -3.91 -5.11
CA PRO A 226 -14.33 -4.22 -3.68
C PRO A 226 -14.34 -2.99 -2.77
N TYR A 227 -14.05 -1.79 -3.30
CA TYR A 227 -14.09 -0.52 -2.54
C TYR A 227 -15.49 0.08 -2.43
N ARG A 228 -16.45 -0.39 -3.24
CA ARG A 228 -17.82 0.15 -3.31
C ARG A 228 -18.83 -0.86 -2.80
N VAL A 229 -18.65 -1.29 -1.55
CA VAL A 229 -19.54 -2.23 -0.85
C VAL A 229 -20.13 -1.57 0.41
N ASP A 230 -21.41 -1.83 0.71
CA ASP A 230 -22.04 -1.41 1.97
C ASP A 230 -21.65 -2.35 3.12
N GLY A 231 -21.48 -1.80 4.33
CA GLY A 231 -21.06 -2.56 5.51
C GLY A 231 -21.93 -3.78 5.81
N GLU A 232 -23.26 -3.64 5.67
CA GLU A 232 -24.23 -4.73 5.95
C GLU A 232 -24.09 -5.95 5.03
N VAL A 233 -23.46 -5.83 3.86
CA VAL A 233 -23.32 -6.91 2.88
C VAL A 233 -21.88 -7.39 2.70
N VAL A 234 -20.93 -6.85 3.47
CA VAL A 234 -19.50 -7.19 3.35
C VAL A 234 -19.28 -8.71 3.36
N GLU A 235 -19.91 -9.43 4.29
CA GLU A 235 -19.71 -10.88 4.38
C GLU A 235 -20.16 -11.61 3.12
N ARG A 236 -21.38 -11.32 2.67
CA ARG A 236 -21.96 -11.94 1.47
C ARG A 236 -21.17 -11.58 0.20
N VAL A 237 -20.59 -10.39 0.13
CA VAL A 237 -19.76 -9.98 -1.00
C VAL A 237 -18.41 -10.69 -0.97
N CYS A 238 -17.77 -10.82 0.20
CA CYS A 238 -16.55 -11.60 0.32
C CYS A 238 -16.77 -13.06 -0.10
N GLU A 239 -17.88 -13.68 0.32
CA GLU A 239 -18.23 -15.04 -0.11
C GLU A 239 -18.40 -15.14 -1.63
N GLY A 240 -19.17 -14.23 -2.24
CA GLY A 240 -19.36 -14.21 -3.69
C GLY A 240 -18.08 -13.96 -4.47
N LEU A 241 -17.16 -13.14 -3.94
CA LEU A 241 -15.84 -12.91 -4.50
C LEU A 241 -14.97 -14.18 -4.42
N LEU A 242 -14.94 -14.85 -3.26
CA LEU A 242 -14.21 -16.11 -3.11
C LEU A 242 -14.73 -17.19 -4.06
N ASP A 243 -16.05 -17.34 -4.19
CA ASP A 243 -16.67 -18.30 -5.11
C ASP A 243 -16.37 -17.98 -6.59
N ALA A 244 -16.13 -16.71 -6.91
CA ALA A 244 -15.70 -16.25 -8.23
C ALA A 244 -14.17 -16.33 -8.45
N GLY A 245 -13.41 -16.83 -7.46
CA GLY A 245 -11.96 -16.93 -7.52
C GLY A 245 -11.25 -15.60 -7.31
N ARG A 246 -11.83 -14.65 -6.58
CA ARG A 246 -11.28 -13.30 -6.34
C ARG A 246 -10.83 -13.08 -4.88
N PRO A 247 -9.76 -13.75 -4.42
CA PRO A 247 -9.32 -13.68 -3.03
C PRO A 247 -8.79 -12.30 -2.61
N PHE A 248 -8.09 -11.55 -3.48
CA PHE A 248 -7.60 -10.20 -3.17
C PHE A 248 -8.74 -9.20 -3.14
N GLY A 249 -9.71 -9.30 -4.06
CA GLY A 249 -10.94 -8.51 -3.98
C GLY A 249 -11.70 -8.76 -2.68
N ALA A 250 -11.76 -10.02 -2.22
CA ALA A 250 -12.37 -10.38 -0.93
C ALA A 250 -11.59 -9.79 0.26
N MET A 251 -10.25 -9.82 0.23
CA MET A 251 -9.42 -9.18 1.26
C MET A 251 -9.66 -7.67 1.33
N THR A 252 -9.67 -7.00 0.18
CA THR A 252 -9.94 -5.56 0.07
C THR A 252 -11.32 -5.21 0.61
N THR A 253 -12.34 -6.00 0.25
CA THR A 253 -13.71 -5.82 0.75
C THR A 253 -13.79 -6.01 2.26
N ALA A 254 -13.14 -7.05 2.79
CA ALA A 254 -13.11 -7.36 4.22
C ALA A 254 -12.37 -6.31 5.04
N ALA A 255 -11.34 -5.67 4.47
CA ALA A 255 -10.55 -4.63 5.13
C ALA A 255 -11.24 -3.25 5.14
N GLY A 256 -12.34 -3.09 4.40
CA GLY A 256 -13.09 -1.84 4.34
C GLY A 256 -13.64 -1.39 5.70
N HIS A 257 -13.77 -0.08 5.90
CA HIS A 257 -14.22 0.55 7.16
C HIS A 257 -15.74 0.43 7.44
N GLY A 258 -16.43 -0.54 6.83
CA GLY A 258 -17.86 -0.75 7.02
C GLY A 258 -18.20 -1.20 8.46
N SER A 259 -19.35 -0.75 8.97
CA SER A 259 -19.92 -1.23 10.23
C SER A 259 -21.31 -1.85 9.98
N PRO A 260 -21.57 -3.09 10.45
CA PRO A 260 -20.60 -3.99 11.08
C PRO A 260 -19.53 -4.44 10.06
N GLY A 261 -18.30 -4.64 10.53
CA GLY A 261 -17.27 -5.28 9.71
C GLY A 261 -17.44 -6.81 9.69
N PRO A 262 -16.64 -7.55 8.91
CA PRO A 262 -16.76 -9.00 8.80
C PRO A 262 -16.46 -9.71 10.13
N SER A 263 -17.04 -10.90 10.30
CA SER A 263 -16.71 -11.84 11.38
C SER A 263 -15.26 -12.35 11.30
N SER A 264 -14.71 -12.74 12.44
CA SER A 264 -13.36 -13.31 12.51
C SER A 264 -13.24 -14.58 11.66
N ASP A 265 -14.26 -15.43 11.62
CA ASP A 265 -14.28 -16.65 10.81
C ASP A 265 -14.14 -16.35 9.31
N LEU A 266 -14.84 -15.33 8.82
CA LEU A 266 -14.71 -14.91 7.42
C LEU A 266 -13.32 -14.35 7.13
N ILE A 267 -12.77 -13.53 8.02
CA ILE A 267 -11.41 -12.99 7.84
C ILE A 267 -10.40 -14.13 7.76
N ILE A 268 -10.49 -15.12 8.65
CA ILE A 268 -9.62 -16.31 8.62
C ILE A 268 -9.79 -17.04 7.29
N ARG A 269 -11.01 -17.27 6.82
CA ARG A 269 -11.30 -17.95 5.54
C ARG A 269 -10.70 -17.18 4.35
N VAL A 270 -10.91 -15.88 4.28
CA VAL A 270 -10.37 -15.01 3.22
C VAL A 270 -8.85 -15.06 3.21
N LEU A 271 -8.21 -14.91 4.38
CA LEU A 271 -6.75 -14.97 4.51
C LEU A 271 -6.16 -16.38 4.30
N SER A 272 -6.96 -17.44 4.46
CA SER A 272 -6.53 -18.82 4.24
C SER A 272 -6.76 -19.32 2.82
N THR A 273 -7.34 -18.50 1.94
CA THR A 273 -7.70 -18.91 0.59
C THR A 273 -6.47 -19.23 -0.26
N ASP A 274 -6.58 -20.25 -1.10
CA ASP A 274 -5.57 -20.64 -2.07
C ASP A 274 -5.54 -19.67 -3.26
N PHE A 275 -4.34 -19.33 -3.73
CA PHE A 275 -4.13 -18.37 -4.80
C PHE A 275 -3.92 -19.03 -6.17
N ASP A 276 -3.73 -20.35 -6.23
CA ASP A 276 -3.44 -21.07 -7.47
C ASP A 276 -4.53 -20.91 -8.54
N GLN A 277 -5.77 -20.64 -8.11
CA GLN A 277 -6.93 -20.43 -8.98
C GLN A 277 -7.45 -19.00 -8.94
N ALA A 278 -6.64 -18.03 -8.49
CA ALA A 278 -7.03 -16.64 -8.46
C ALA A 278 -7.35 -16.13 -9.88
N ASN A 279 -8.53 -15.55 -10.04
CA ASN A 279 -9.12 -15.02 -11.27
C ASN A 279 -9.52 -13.56 -11.04
N GLU A 280 -8.52 -12.76 -10.70
CA GLU A 280 -8.70 -11.33 -10.44
C GLU A 280 -8.76 -10.53 -11.74
N PRO A 281 -9.44 -9.37 -11.74
CA PRO A 281 -9.31 -8.38 -12.80
C PRO A 281 -7.86 -7.93 -12.99
N ASP A 282 -7.47 -7.61 -14.23
CA ASP A 282 -6.12 -7.11 -14.56
C ASP A 282 -5.72 -5.83 -13.80
N ASN A 283 -6.70 -5.10 -13.26
CA ASN A 283 -6.53 -3.86 -12.51
C ASN A 283 -6.74 -4.00 -11.00
N GLU A 284 -6.83 -5.22 -10.48
CA GLU A 284 -6.94 -5.45 -9.03
C GLU A 284 -5.68 -4.92 -8.33
N ASP A 285 -5.86 -4.02 -7.36
CA ASP A 285 -4.73 -3.35 -6.71
C ASP A 285 -4.10 -4.25 -5.64
N THR A 286 -3.15 -5.07 -6.07
CA THR A 286 -2.35 -5.88 -5.14
C THR A 286 -1.19 -5.10 -4.50
N HIS A 287 -0.95 -3.83 -4.87
CA HIS A 287 0.19 -3.06 -4.33
C HIS A 287 0.03 -2.77 -2.84
N ASN A 288 -1.21 -2.79 -2.34
CA ASN A 288 -1.53 -2.54 -0.94
C ASN A 288 -1.82 -3.84 -0.15
N LEU A 289 -1.38 -5.01 -0.64
CA LEU A 289 -1.68 -6.30 0.00
C LEU A 289 -1.14 -6.37 1.44
N GLY A 290 0.09 -5.94 1.69
CA GLY A 290 0.68 -5.95 3.04
C GLY A 290 -0.11 -5.09 4.04
N TYR A 291 -0.54 -3.91 3.61
CA TYR A 291 -1.42 -3.04 4.40
C TYR A 291 -2.80 -3.69 4.66
N THR A 292 -3.42 -4.25 3.63
CA THR A 292 -4.74 -4.89 3.68
C THR A 292 -4.74 -6.08 4.63
N VAL A 293 -3.77 -6.98 4.48
CA VAL A 293 -3.59 -8.14 5.37
C VAL A 293 -3.28 -7.67 6.79
N GLY A 294 -2.43 -6.65 6.95
CA GLY A 294 -2.12 -6.07 8.26
C GLY A 294 -3.35 -5.55 9.01
N LEU A 295 -4.28 -4.87 8.32
CA LEU A 295 -5.56 -4.43 8.89
C LEU A 295 -6.41 -5.61 9.37
N LEU A 296 -6.52 -6.66 8.54
CA LEU A 296 -7.30 -7.85 8.86
C LEU A 296 -6.73 -8.61 10.06
N LEU A 297 -5.40 -8.79 10.12
CA LEU A 297 -4.73 -9.42 11.25
C LEU A 297 -4.88 -8.60 12.54
N ASN A 298 -4.76 -7.27 12.47
CA ASN A 298 -5.02 -6.40 13.62
C ASN A 298 -6.46 -6.54 14.13
N ARG A 299 -7.43 -6.75 13.24
CA ARG A 299 -8.82 -7.01 13.62
C ARG A 299 -8.98 -8.36 14.33
N LEU A 300 -8.30 -9.40 13.84
CA LEU A 300 -8.29 -10.72 14.48
C LEU A 300 -7.68 -10.68 15.89
N GLU A 301 -6.57 -9.97 16.08
CA GLU A 301 -5.94 -9.83 17.41
C GLU A 301 -6.79 -9.07 18.43
N ASN A 302 -7.66 -8.16 17.97
CA ASN A 302 -8.62 -7.48 18.83
C ASN A 302 -9.93 -8.28 19.02
N SER A 303 -9.94 -9.56 18.63
CA SER A 303 -11.08 -10.47 18.77
C SER A 303 -10.70 -11.69 19.62
N GLU A 304 -11.65 -12.59 19.90
CA GLU A 304 -11.43 -13.78 20.73
C GLU A 304 -10.77 -14.95 19.96
N VAL A 305 -9.95 -14.65 18.95
CA VAL A 305 -9.27 -15.68 18.12
C VAL A 305 -7.95 -16.08 18.77
N ASP A 306 -7.66 -17.38 18.74
CA ASP A 306 -6.43 -17.96 19.28
C ASP A 306 -5.18 -17.47 18.53
N ASP A 307 -4.11 -17.19 19.29
CA ASP A 307 -2.80 -16.83 18.76
C ASP A 307 -2.26 -17.88 17.78
N GLU A 308 -2.58 -19.16 17.97
CA GLU A 308 -2.17 -20.23 17.05
C GLU A 308 -2.78 -20.02 15.64
N VAL A 309 -4.02 -19.54 15.54
CA VAL A 309 -4.63 -19.25 14.24
C VAL A 309 -3.97 -18.01 13.61
N ILE A 310 -3.79 -16.95 14.40
CA ILE A 310 -3.23 -15.68 13.92
C ILE A 310 -1.77 -15.86 13.50
N SER A 311 -0.96 -16.59 14.28
CA SER A 311 0.45 -16.89 13.98
C SER A 311 0.62 -17.66 12.67
N ASN A 312 -0.25 -18.63 12.38
CA ASN A 312 -0.24 -19.33 11.10
C ASN A 312 -0.51 -18.39 9.92
N LEU A 313 -1.44 -17.44 10.08
CA LEU A 313 -1.71 -16.43 9.07
C LEU A 313 -0.55 -15.44 8.94
N GLU A 314 0.01 -14.95 10.05
CA GLU A 314 1.20 -14.09 10.04
C GLU A 314 2.39 -14.77 9.34
N PHE A 315 2.61 -16.06 9.60
CA PHE A 315 3.64 -16.84 8.95
C PHE A 315 3.41 -16.95 7.44
N ARG A 316 2.18 -17.21 7.02
CA ARG A 316 1.81 -17.28 5.59
C ARG A 316 2.09 -15.98 4.84
N TYR A 317 1.81 -14.84 5.46
CA TYR A 317 1.96 -13.52 4.85
C TYR A 317 3.27 -12.80 5.24
N LEU A 318 4.18 -13.49 5.93
CA LEU A 318 5.41 -12.91 6.44
C LEU A 318 6.23 -12.13 5.38
N PRO A 319 6.39 -12.61 4.13
CA PRO A 319 7.13 -11.87 3.09
C PRO A 319 6.51 -10.52 2.71
N VAL A 320 5.20 -10.34 2.91
CA VAL A 320 4.48 -9.10 2.55
C VAL A 320 4.17 -8.23 3.78
N LEU A 321 4.32 -8.75 4.99
CA LEU A 321 4.04 -8.02 6.23
C LEU A 321 5.22 -7.20 6.75
N ASN A 322 6.45 -7.51 6.33
CA ASN A 322 7.69 -7.01 6.93
C ASN A 322 7.72 -5.48 7.17
N ASP A 323 7.20 -4.68 6.24
CA ASP A 323 7.19 -3.21 6.32
C ASP A 323 5.88 -2.62 6.88
N TYR A 324 4.86 -3.45 7.10
CA TYR A 324 3.50 -3.00 7.44
C TYR A 324 3.09 -3.34 8.85
N ARG A 325 3.55 -4.48 9.40
CA ARG A 325 3.08 -4.98 10.69
C ARG A 325 4.03 -6.00 11.29
N GLU A 326 4.32 -5.85 12.58
CA GLU A 326 5.04 -6.86 13.36
C GLU A 326 4.19 -8.13 13.57
N PRO A 327 4.78 -9.34 13.39
CA PRO A 327 4.06 -10.60 13.55
C PRO A 327 3.97 -11.00 15.03
N ARG A 328 3.16 -10.27 15.80
CA ARG A 328 3.08 -10.36 17.27
C ARG A 328 2.56 -11.71 17.77
N ALA A 329 1.59 -12.33 17.09
CA ALA A 329 1.09 -13.64 17.49
C ALA A 329 2.14 -14.72 17.24
N LEU A 330 2.86 -14.64 16.12
CA LEU A 330 3.94 -15.53 15.76
C LEU A 330 5.15 -15.37 16.69
N HIS A 331 5.49 -14.15 17.11
CA HIS A 331 6.51 -13.92 18.15
C HIS A 331 6.10 -14.53 19.49
N ARG A 332 4.82 -14.44 19.89
CA ARG A 332 4.30 -15.14 21.09
C ARG A 332 4.44 -16.65 20.96
N GLU A 333 4.11 -17.22 19.81
CA GLU A 333 4.24 -18.66 19.56
C GLU A 333 5.71 -19.13 19.50
N LEU A 334 6.64 -18.34 18.96
CA LEU A 334 8.08 -18.64 19.01
C LEU A 334 8.60 -18.71 20.46
N ALA A 335 8.10 -17.82 21.32
CA ALA A 335 8.42 -17.81 22.75
C ALA A 335 7.89 -19.05 23.47
N ARG A 336 6.69 -19.53 23.11
CA ARG A 336 6.04 -20.69 23.74
C ARG A 336 6.56 -22.03 23.22
N LYS A 337 6.87 -22.13 21.92
CA LYS A 337 7.14 -23.39 21.19
C LYS A 337 8.58 -23.44 20.66
N PRO A 338 9.53 -24.05 21.40
CA PRO A 338 10.92 -24.27 20.97
C PRO A 338 11.07 -24.86 19.56
N GLU A 339 10.19 -25.80 19.20
CA GLU A 339 10.18 -26.50 17.92
C GLU A 339 9.85 -25.58 16.74
N LEU A 340 8.99 -24.57 16.96
CA LEU A 340 8.65 -23.57 15.96
C LEU A 340 9.85 -22.65 15.73
N PHE A 341 10.51 -22.22 16.80
CA PHE A 341 11.75 -21.45 16.71
C PHE A 341 12.85 -22.22 15.98
N ALA A 342 13.07 -23.49 16.34
CA ALA A 342 14.05 -24.33 15.66
C ALA A 342 13.75 -24.50 14.16
N THR A 343 12.46 -24.53 13.79
CA THR A 343 12.02 -24.59 12.39
C THR A 343 12.34 -23.29 11.65
N ALA A 344 12.04 -22.12 12.25
CA ALA A 344 12.39 -20.83 11.69
C ALA A 344 13.91 -20.67 11.53
N ALA A 345 14.68 -21.01 12.56
CA ALA A 345 16.14 -20.96 12.52
C ALA A 345 16.74 -21.91 11.46
N SER A 346 16.18 -23.12 11.32
CA SER A 346 16.63 -24.08 10.29
C SER A 346 16.32 -23.64 8.86
N SER A 347 15.42 -22.66 8.70
CA SER A 347 15.08 -22.05 7.40
C SER A 347 16.07 -20.95 7.01
N VAL A 348 16.78 -20.36 7.98
CA VAL A 348 17.82 -19.35 7.77
C VAL A 348 19.21 -19.99 7.69
N TYR A 349 19.48 -20.98 8.54
CA TYR A 349 20.80 -21.60 8.66
C TYR A 349 20.85 -22.98 8.00
N LYS A 350 21.85 -23.16 7.13
CA LYS A 350 22.15 -24.45 6.50
C LYS A 350 22.61 -25.49 7.55
N PRO A 351 22.45 -26.79 7.26
CA PRO A 351 22.98 -27.83 8.13
C PRO A 351 24.51 -27.77 8.25
N ASP A 352 25.04 -28.28 9.36
CA ASP A 352 26.45 -28.20 9.79
C ASP A 352 27.43 -28.84 8.80
N ASP A 353 26.98 -29.77 7.94
CA ASP A 353 27.77 -30.44 6.92
C ASP A 353 27.90 -29.64 5.61
N GLN A 354 27.16 -28.54 5.50
CA GLN A 354 27.20 -27.61 4.37
C GLN A 354 28.07 -26.40 4.69
N PRO A 355 28.63 -25.72 3.66
CA PRO A 355 29.31 -24.46 3.88
C PRO A 355 28.37 -23.46 4.57
N LYS A 356 28.92 -22.73 5.54
CA LYS A 356 28.18 -21.72 6.32
C LYS A 356 27.40 -20.79 5.39
N THR A 357 26.15 -20.51 5.74
CA THR A 357 25.34 -19.52 5.04
C THR A 357 26.04 -18.16 5.11
N ASP A 358 26.33 -17.57 3.96
CA ASP A 358 26.61 -16.14 3.88
C ASP A 358 25.26 -15.42 4.03
N VAL A 359 24.95 -15.01 5.25
CA VAL A 359 23.66 -14.40 5.60
C VAL A 359 23.51 -13.06 4.89
N ASP A 360 24.61 -12.33 4.68
CA ASP A 360 24.59 -11.04 3.99
C ASP A 360 24.30 -11.23 2.48
N ALA A 361 24.89 -12.25 1.84
CA ALA A 361 24.55 -12.61 0.46
C ALA A 361 23.12 -13.16 0.32
N ALA A 362 22.65 -13.94 1.32
CA ALA A 362 21.30 -14.48 1.37
C ALA A 362 20.22 -13.42 1.68
N VAL A 363 20.58 -12.27 2.22
CA VAL A 363 19.66 -11.13 2.43
C VAL A 363 19.75 -10.13 1.27
N ALA A 364 20.93 -9.94 0.68
CA ALA A 364 21.15 -9.02 -0.44
C ALA A 364 20.59 -9.49 -1.79
N GLY A 365 20.11 -10.73 -1.90
CA GLY A 365 19.55 -11.26 -3.15
C GLY A 365 20.58 -11.49 -4.24
N ASP A 366 21.84 -11.78 -3.85
CA ASP A 366 22.90 -12.01 -4.82
C ASP A 366 22.67 -13.35 -5.56
N GLU A 367 22.78 -13.33 -6.90
CA GLU A 367 22.50 -14.46 -7.81
C GLU A 367 23.43 -15.68 -7.57
N THR A 368 24.40 -15.56 -6.66
CA THR A 368 25.35 -16.59 -6.26
C THR A 368 24.78 -17.61 -5.27
N SER A 369 23.61 -17.33 -4.69
CA SER A 369 22.87 -18.28 -3.85
C SER A 369 22.26 -19.39 -4.72
N GLU A 370 22.68 -20.65 -4.52
CA GLU A 370 22.07 -21.85 -5.17
C GLU A 370 20.59 -22.10 -4.78
N MET A 371 19.96 -21.22 -4.00
CA MET A 371 18.56 -21.34 -3.58
C MET A 371 17.61 -20.91 -4.70
N SER A 372 16.51 -21.65 -4.86
CA SER A 372 15.41 -21.19 -5.73
C SER A 372 14.81 -19.88 -5.21
N GLY A 373 14.18 -19.10 -6.10
CA GLY A 373 13.59 -17.80 -5.71
C GLY A 373 12.52 -17.90 -4.61
N GLU A 374 11.80 -19.02 -4.52
CA GLU A 374 10.82 -19.29 -3.45
C GLU A 374 11.51 -19.56 -2.11
N GLN A 375 12.52 -20.43 -2.10
CA GLN A 375 13.32 -20.72 -0.91
C GLN A 375 14.02 -19.48 -0.37
N PHE A 376 14.52 -18.62 -1.27
CA PHE A 376 15.12 -17.34 -0.92
C PHE A 376 14.12 -16.43 -0.19
N ARG A 377 12.93 -16.22 -0.76
CA ARG A 377 11.89 -15.36 -0.16
C ARG A 377 11.49 -15.86 1.23
N PHE A 378 11.34 -17.17 1.38
CA PHE A 378 10.99 -17.78 2.66
C PHE A 378 12.12 -17.64 3.69
N SER A 379 13.38 -17.88 3.29
CA SER A 379 14.54 -17.69 4.16
C SER A 379 14.71 -16.24 4.60
N SER A 380 14.51 -15.28 3.68
CA SER A 380 14.56 -13.85 3.97
C SER A 380 13.45 -13.45 4.96
N ALA A 381 12.23 -13.94 4.75
CA ALA A 381 11.11 -13.72 5.67
C ALA A 381 11.39 -14.31 7.06
N ALA A 382 11.91 -15.54 7.14
CA ALA A 382 12.30 -16.17 8.41
C ALA A 382 13.44 -15.40 9.11
N TRP A 383 14.41 -14.88 8.36
CA TRP A 383 15.47 -14.03 8.91
C TRP A 383 14.89 -12.73 9.50
N SER A 384 13.97 -12.07 8.79
CA SER A 384 13.30 -10.87 9.30
C SER A 384 12.45 -11.17 10.54
N LEU A 385 11.77 -12.31 10.58
CA LEU A 385 11.01 -12.75 11.75
C LEU A 385 11.89 -12.89 12.99
N LEU A 386 13.05 -13.54 12.86
CA LEU A 386 13.96 -13.79 13.98
C LEU A 386 14.68 -12.51 14.41
N ASN A 387 15.18 -11.70 13.48
CA ASN A 387 15.88 -10.46 13.82
C ASN A 387 14.94 -9.33 14.28
N GLY A 388 13.68 -9.36 13.83
CA GLY A 388 12.63 -8.47 14.31
C GLY A 388 12.00 -8.91 15.65
N TRP A 389 12.45 -10.02 16.24
CA TRP A 389 11.88 -10.54 17.47
C TRP A 389 12.47 -9.83 18.70
N HIS A 390 11.72 -8.86 19.22
CA HIS A 390 12.08 -8.05 20.38
C HIS A 390 11.32 -8.45 21.66
N GLY A 391 10.63 -9.58 21.63
CA GLY A 391 9.74 -10.03 22.69
C GLY A 391 8.47 -10.68 22.14
N PRO A 392 7.74 -11.46 22.96
CA PRO A 392 8.03 -11.77 24.36
C PRO A 392 9.25 -12.70 24.53
N LEU A 393 9.75 -12.82 25.76
CA LEU A 393 10.92 -13.65 26.05
C LEU A 393 10.65 -15.14 25.79
N PRO A 394 11.65 -15.91 25.34
CA PRO A 394 11.57 -17.36 25.33
C PRO A 394 11.09 -17.93 26.68
N GLY A 395 10.12 -18.86 26.63
CA GLY A 395 9.48 -19.42 27.83
C GLY A 395 8.30 -18.62 28.36
N SER A 396 7.97 -17.46 27.79
CA SER A 396 6.77 -16.69 28.15
C SER A 396 5.49 -17.38 27.69
N ASN A 397 4.56 -17.61 28.61
CA ASN A 397 3.22 -18.11 28.32
C ASN A 397 2.13 -17.02 28.42
N VAL A 398 2.36 -16.03 29.27
CA VAL A 398 1.47 -14.89 29.51
C VAL A 398 2.08 -13.64 28.88
N PRO A 399 1.31 -12.86 28.10
CA PRO A 399 1.77 -11.58 27.56
C PRO A 399 2.23 -10.63 28.68
N ASP A 400 3.29 -9.89 28.44
CA ASP A 400 3.83 -8.84 29.32
C ASP A 400 4.28 -9.28 30.73
N GLU A 401 4.27 -10.58 31.03
CA GLU A 401 4.81 -11.14 32.28
C GLU A 401 6.19 -11.79 32.04
N LEU A 402 7.10 -11.59 33.00
CA LEU A 402 8.40 -12.26 33.00
C LEU A 402 8.21 -13.77 33.18
N PRO A 403 8.78 -14.61 32.30
CA PRO A 403 8.75 -16.06 32.48
C PRO A 403 9.60 -16.46 33.71
N ALA A 404 9.23 -17.58 34.34
CA ALA A 404 10.08 -18.19 35.35
C ALA A 404 11.43 -18.60 34.75
N ALA A 405 12.52 -18.48 35.52
CA ALA A 405 13.86 -18.82 35.06
C ALA A 405 13.96 -20.27 34.54
N GLU A 406 13.24 -21.19 35.19
CA GLU A 406 13.16 -22.60 34.79
C GLU A 406 12.47 -22.78 33.45
N ALA A 407 11.48 -21.94 33.11
CA ALA A 407 10.79 -22.00 31.82
C ALA A 407 11.69 -21.52 30.68
N VAL A 408 12.47 -20.45 30.90
CA VAL A 408 13.46 -19.97 29.93
C VAL A 408 14.54 -21.04 29.71
N GLN A 409 15.08 -21.62 30.79
CA GLN A 409 16.08 -22.67 30.71
C GLN A 409 15.56 -23.93 29.99
N ALA A 410 14.33 -24.35 30.29
CA ALA A 410 13.71 -25.48 29.60
C ALA A 410 13.52 -25.21 28.09
N TRP A 411 13.15 -23.98 27.72
CA TRP A 411 13.06 -23.57 26.33
C TRP A 411 14.43 -23.66 25.63
N VAL A 412 15.49 -23.15 26.27
CA VAL A 412 16.87 -23.21 25.77
C VAL A 412 17.32 -24.64 25.52
N GLU A 413 17.12 -25.53 26.49
CA GLU A 413 17.47 -26.94 26.39
C GLU A 413 16.71 -27.63 25.24
N GLN A 414 15.41 -27.37 25.11
CA GLN A 414 14.62 -27.95 24.03
C GLN A 414 15.06 -27.44 22.66
N VAL A 415 15.33 -26.14 22.50
CA VAL A 415 15.84 -25.59 21.22
C VAL A 415 17.16 -26.24 20.83
N ARG A 416 18.08 -26.46 21.79
CA ARG A 416 19.34 -27.17 21.51
C ARG A 416 19.09 -28.59 20.98
N VAL A 417 18.15 -29.33 21.59
CA VAL A 417 17.78 -30.68 21.13
C VAL A 417 17.17 -30.63 19.73
N GLU A 418 16.24 -29.71 19.49
CA GLU A 418 15.55 -29.55 18.21
C GLU A 418 16.54 -29.18 17.09
N LEU A 419 17.40 -28.18 17.29
CA LEU A 419 18.41 -27.80 16.31
C LEU A 419 19.46 -28.90 16.09
N GLY A 420 19.89 -29.58 17.17
CA GLY A 420 20.81 -30.70 17.06
C GLY A 420 20.24 -31.85 16.22
N SER A 421 18.96 -32.19 16.41
CA SER A 421 18.27 -33.23 15.62
C SER A 421 18.10 -32.87 14.14
N ARG A 422 18.22 -31.57 13.81
CA ARG A 422 18.17 -31.04 12.45
C ARG A 422 19.58 -30.77 11.90
N ASP A 423 20.66 -31.22 12.52
CA ASP A 423 22.04 -30.93 12.09
C ASP A 423 22.38 -29.41 12.09
N ARG A 424 21.83 -28.64 13.04
CA ARG A 424 22.13 -27.21 13.26
C ARG A 424 22.80 -26.99 14.63
N THR A 425 23.69 -27.90 15.03
CA THR A 425 24.31 -27.86 16.37
C THR A 425 25.24 -26.65 16.49
N GLN A 426 25.97 -26.30 15.43
CA GLN A 426 26.95 -25.21 15.49
C GLN A 426 26.30 -23.84 15.70
N ILE A 427 25.10 -23.60 15.15
CA ILE A 427 24.44 -22.30 15.25
C ILE A 427 23.53 -22.17 16.47
N ALA A 428 23.29 -23.26 17.21
CA ALA A 428 22.30 -23.28 18.29
C ALA A 428 22.58 -22.22 19.37
N SER A 429 23.84 -22.10 19.83
CA SER A 429 24.19 -21.12 20.86
C SER A 429 23.99 -19.68 20.39
N ALA A 430 24.36 -19.36 19.14
CA ALA A 430 24.16 -18.05 18.56
C ALA A 430 22.66 -17.71 18.42
N ALA A 431 21.88 -18.62 17.80
CA ALA A 431 20.44 -18.42 17.63
C ALA A 431 19.70 -18.21 18.96
N ILE A 432 20.06 -18.98 20.00
CA ILE A 432 19.52 -18.82 21.35
C ILE A 432 19.95 -17.46 21.95
N GLY A 433 21.21 -17.08 21.78
CA GLY A 433 21.72 -15.78 22.24
C GLY A 433 20.94 -14.60 21.64
N ALA A 434 20.65 -14.66 20.34
CA ALA A 434 19.83 -13.66 19.67
C ALA A 434 18.40 -13.59 20.24
N ALA A 435 17.74 -14.75 20.40
CA ALA A 435 16.37 -14.82 20.93
C ALA A 435 16.23 -14.29 22.37
N LEU A 436 17.26 -14.45 23.19
CA LEU A 436 17.26 -13.97 24.58
C LEU A 436 17.54 -12.46 24.69
N ALA A 437 18.04 -11.81 23.64
CA ALA A 437 18.48 -10.41 23.66
C ALA A 437 17.34 -9.37 23.69
N ALA A 438 16.09 -9.79 23.82
CA ALA A 438 14.93 -8.90 23.92
C ALA A 438 15.14 -7.83 25.01
N PRO A 439 14.72 -6.56 24.80
CA PRO A 439 14.87 -5.44 25.74
C PRO A 439 13.96 -5.53 26.98
N VAL A 440 13.87 -6.72 27.59
CA VAL A 440 13.00 -6.98 28.73
C VAL A 440 13.77 -6.84 30.05
N THR A 441 13.30 -5.95 30.92
CA THR A 441 13.93 -5.60 32.20
C THR A 441 13.24 -6.28 33.38
N ASP A 442 13.92 -6.26 34.53
CA ASP A 442 13.24 -6.44 35.82
C ASP A 442 12.28 -5.28 36.13
N GLU A 443 11.49 -5.41 37.20
CA GLU A 443 10.63 -4.34 37.73
C GLU A 443 11.40 -3.04 38.08
N ASP A 444 12.69 -3.15 38.43
CA ASP A 444 13.55 -2.01 38.77
C ASP A 444 14.25 -1.37 37.55
N GLY A 445 13.89 -1.82 36.34
CA GLY A 445 14.44 -1.34 35.07
C GLY A 445 15.81 -1.95 34.71
N THR A 446 16.30 -2.94 35.46
CA THR A 446 17.60 -3.57 35.14
C THR A 446 17.47 -4.52 33.96
N TRP A 447 18.31 -4.33 32.94
CA TRP A 447 18.46 -5.27 31.81
C TRP A 447 19.82 -6.00 31.89
N PRO A 448 19.90 -7.29 31.52
CA PRO A 448 18.78 -8.19 31.22
C PRO A 448 18.02 -8.60 32.50
N CYS A 449 16.76 -9.00 32.36
CA CYS A 449 15.95 -9.51 33.48
C CYS A 449 16.56 -10.77 34.15
N GLU A 450 16.18 -11.06 35.41
CA GLU A 450 16.68 -12.21 36.20
C GLU A 450 16.68 -13.56 35.46
N PRO A 451 15.59 -13.98 34.79
CA PRO A 451 15.54 -15.25 34.07
C PRO A 451 16.67 -15.39 33.03
N VAL A 452 16.92 -14.35 32.23
CA VAL A 452 17.97 -14.35 31.20
C VAL A 452 19.36 -14.38 31.82
N ARG A 453 19.58 -13.63 32.91
CA ARG A 453 20.86 -13.65 33.63
C ARG A 453 21.19 -15.03 34.18
N ASN A 454 20.19 -15.74 34.70
CA ASN A 454 20.37 -17.12 35.18
C ASN A 454 20.79 -18.06 34.06
N VAL A 455 20.20 -17.93 32.86
CA VAL A 455 20.61 -18.71 31.67
C VAL A 455 22.05 -18.40 31.29
N ILE A 456 22.45 -17.12 31.22
CA ILE A 456 23.83 -16.74 30.86
C ILE A 456 24.85 -17.36 31.82
N GLU A 457 24.60 -17.30 33.13
CA GLU A 457 25.51 -17.91 34.12
C GLU A 457 25.49 -19.44 34.12
N HIS A 458 24.36 -20.05 33.74
CA HIS A 458 24.23 -21.50 33.64
C HIS A 458 24.93 -22.06 32.39
N GLU A 459 24.63 -21.49 31.23
CA GLU A 459 25.12 -21.97 29.92
C GLU A 459 26.61 -21.71 29.71
N GLN A 460 27.14 -20.58 30.23
CA GLN A 460 28.56 -20.21 30.14
C GLN A 460 29.15 -20.33 28.73
N SER A 461 28.36 -19.95 27.73
CA SER A 461 28.70 -20.08 26.31
C SER A 461 29.12 -18.72 25.75
N ASP A 462 30.40 -18.60 25.39
CA ASP A 462 30.96 -17.38 24.80
C ASP A 462 30.28 -17.01 23.47
N GLU A 463 29.82 -18.01 22.70
CA GLU A 463 29.09 -17.81 21.44
C GLU A 463 27.69 -17.25 21.67
N LEU A 464 26.95 -17.81 22.65
CA LEU A 464 25.65 -17.28 23.06
C LEU A 464 25.78 -15.83 23.54
N GLU A 465 26.76 -15.56 24.39
CA GLU A 465 27.01 -14.21 24.93
C GLU A 465 27.42 -13.22 23.85
N SER A 466 28.23 -13.65 22.87
CA SER A 466 28.62 -12.82 21.74
C SER A 466 27.41 -12.45 20.88
N GLU A 467 26.56 -13.41 20.54
CA GLU A 467 25.38 -13.16 19.69
C GLU A 467 24.30 -12.36 20.43
N PHE A 468 24.12 -12.62 21.73
CA PHE A 468 23.26 -11.82 22.60
C PHE A 468 23.67 -10.33 22.58
N ARG A 469 24.99 -10.06 22.68
CA ARG A 469 25.54 -8.71 22.57
C ARG A 469 25.30 -8.10 21.18
N ILE A 470 25.60 -8.84 20.11
CA ILE A 470 25.42 -8.38 18.72
C ILE A 470 23.96 -8.03 18.46
N SER A 471 23.05 -8.91 18.85
CA SER A 471 21.61 -8.70 18.70
C SER A 471 21.17 -7.45 19.45
N ARG A 472 21.61 -7.25 20.71
CA ARG A 472 21.28 -6.03 21.46
C ARG A 472 21.78 -4.74 20.79
N LEU A 473 22.94 -4.77 20.14
CA LEU A 473 23.46 -3.64 19.38
C LEU A 473 22.62 -3.37 18.12
N ASN A 474 22.26 -4.43 17.39
CA ASN A 474 21.45 -4.33 16.16
C ASN A 474 20.05 -3.78 16.41
N GLN A 475 19.45 -4.07 17.57
CA GLN A 475 18.14 -3.54 17.98
C GLN A 475 18.08 -2.00 18.06
N ARG A 476 19.24 -1.32 18.11
CA ARG A 476 19.29 0.16 18.06
C ARG A 476 18.74 0.71 16.74
N GLY A 477 18.90 -0.03 15.64
CA GLY A 477 18.48 0.38 14.31
C GLY A 477 19.10 1.70 13.82
N VAL A 478 18.45 2.28 12.81
CA VAL A 478 18.86 3.57 12.22
C VAL A 478 18.50 4.70 13.17
N HIS A 479 19.50 5.49 13.56
CA HIS A 479 19.33 6.66 14.43
C HIS A 479 19.87 7.91 13.74
N GLY A 480 19.20 9.04 13.98
CA GLY A 480 19.55 10.34 13.43
C GLY A 480 20.11 11.27 14.51
N ARG A 481 21.04 12.15 14.10
CA ARG A 481 21.58 13.21 14.96
C ARG A 481 21.78 14.49 14.16
N THR A 482 21.92 15.63 14.85
CA THR A 482 22.29 16.88 14.20
C THR A 482 23.79 16.87 13.86
N ALA A 483 24.20 17.63 12.83
CA ALA A 483 25.53 17.53 12.20
C ALA A 483 26.74 17.74 13.14
N TYR A 484 26.55 18.27 14.35
CA TYR A 484 27.62 18.53 15.32
C TYR A 484 27.32 17.98 16.71
N ALA A 485 26.37 17.05 16.83
CA ALA A 485 25.99 16.48 18.13
C ALA A 485 27.09 15.60 18.75
N GLY A 486 28.01 15.05 17.94
CA GLY A 486 29.02 14.11 18.40
C GLY A 486 28.41 12.84 19.02
N GLY A 487 29.17 12.20 19.91
CA GLY A 487 28.87 10.92 20.56
C GLY A 487 28.05 10.99 21.85
N ASP A 488 27.29 12.06 22.08
CA ASP A 488 26.53 12.26 23.33
C ASP A 488 25.48 11.17 23.57
N GLN A 489 24.79 10.71 22.51
CA GLN A 489 23.77 9.66 22.62
C GLN A 489 24.39 8.33 23.03
N GLU A 490 25.50 7.96 22.39
CA GLU A 490 26.24 6.74 22.65
C GLU A 490 26.79 6.72 24.08
N ARG A 491 27.31 7.85 24.58
CA ARG A 491 27.80 7.95 25.96
C ARG A 491 26.69 7.75 26.99
N ALA A 492 25.49 8.27 26.74
CA ALA A 492 24.34 8.05 27.62
C ALA A 492 23.94 6.56 27.67
N ILE A 493 23.93 5.87 26.51
CA ILE A 493 23.65 4.43 26.45
C ILE A 493 24.76 3.63 27.15
N ALA A 494 26.02 4.01 27.00
CA ALA A 494 27.13 3.37 27.67
C ALA A 494 27.02 3.49 29.21
N GLU A 495 26.61 4.65 29.73
CA GLU A 495 26.34 4.84 31.16
C GLU A 495 25.23 3.93 31.67
N GLU A 496 24.13 3.79 30.93
CA GLU A 496 23.02 2.88 31.30
C GLU A 496 23.51 1.42 31.44
N PHE A 497 24.32 0.93 30.50
CA PHE A 497 24.87 -0.42 30.58
C PHE A 497 25.83 -0.59 31.76
N ARG A 498 26.64 0.42 32.10
CA ARG A 498 27.51 0.37 33.30
C ARG A 498 26.70 0.34 34.59
N ASP A 499 25.64 1.14 34.67
CA ASP A 499 24.76 1.16 35.83
C ASP A 499 24.11 -0.22 36.03
N ASN A 500 23.62 -0.83 34.95
CA ASN A 500 23.10 -2.20 35.00
C ASN A 500 24.21 -3.21 35.38
N ALA A 501 25.43 -3.07 34.85
CA ALA A 501 26.55 -3.95 35.21
C ALA A 501 26.85 -3.91 36.72
N VAL A 502 26.85 -2.72 37.33
CA VAL A 502 27.09 -2.53 38.77
C VAL A 502 26.04 -3.25 39.61
N LYS A 503 24.76 -3.21 39.19
CA LYS A 503 23.66 -3.87 39.91
C LYS A 503 23.80 -5.40 39.91
N VAL A 504 24.26 -5.98 38.80
CA VAL A 504 24.18 -7.45 38.59
C VAL A 504 25.49 -8.20 38.87
N ARG A 505 26.66 -7.57 38.67
CA ARG A 505 27.98 -8.26 38.64
C ARG A 505 28.34 -9.07 39.90
N ASN A 506 27.76 -8.74 41.05
CA ASN A 506 28.05 -9.44 42.31
C ASN A 506 27.40 -10.84 42.36
N ARG A 507 26.25 -11.01 41.70
CA ARG A 507 25.48 -12.28 41.66
C ARG A 507 25.58 -12.96 40.29
N TRP A 508 25.65 -12.18 39.21
CA TRP A 508 25.79 -12.64 37.82
C TRP A 508 27.04 -12.02 37.18
N PRO A 509 28.24 -12.56 37.48
CA PRO A 509 29.51 -11.97 37.05
C PRO A 509 29.73 -12.00 35.53
N ARG A 510 29.27 -13.05 34.82
CA ARG A 510 29.37 -13.10 33.34
C ARG A 510 28.44 -12.08 32.71
N THR A 511 27.21 -11.96 33.22
CA THR A 511 26.28 -10.91 32.79
C THR A 511 26.87 -9.52 33.01
N GLY A 512 27.48 -9.28 34.18
CA GLY A 512 28.15 -8.01 34.48
C GLY A 512 29.27 -7.69 33.49
N ALA A 513 30.10 -8.67 33.14
CA ALA A 513 31.16 -8.52 32.14
C ALA A 513 30.60 -8.24 30.73
N LEU A 514 29.50 -8.89 30.36
CA LEU A 514 28.82 -8.65 29.09
C LEU A 514 28.30 -7.21 28.98
N LEU A 515 27.68 -6.69 30.05
CA LEU A 515 27.18 -5.32 30.10
C LEU A 515 28.32 -4.28 30.01
N GLU A 516 29.45 -4.51 30.66
CA GLU A 516 30.65 -3.66 30.52
C GLU A 516 31.21 -3.70 29.09
N SER A 517 31.14 -4.86 28.42
CA SER A 517 31.51 -4.98 27.01
C SER A 517 30.57 -4.18 26.11
N LEU A 518 29.27 -4.16 26.38
CA LEU A 518 28.31 -3.32 25.64
C LEU A 518 28.63 -1.84 25.82
N ALA A 519 28.85 -1.39 27.07
CA ALA A 519 29.23 -0.02 27.35
C ALA A 519 30.50 0.39 26.57
N SER A 520 31.51 -0.49 26.54
CA SER A 520 32.75 -0.26 25.80
C SER A 520 32.56 -0.15 24.28
N SER A 521 31.62 -0.90 23.71
CA SER A 521 31.25 -0.77 22.28
C SER A 521 30.63 0.59 22.00
N TYR A 522 29.71 1.04 22.85
CA TYR A 522 29.10 2.37 22.72
C TYR A 522 30.10 3.50 22.93
N ASP A 523 31.09 3.38 23.82
CA ASP A 523 32.16 4.37 23.93
C ASP A 523 32.96 4.51 22.64
N GLN A 524 33.23 3.39 21.96
CA GLN A 524 33.95 3.40 20.68
C GLN A 524 33.10 4.03 19.57
N ASP A 525 31.79 3.78 19.57
CA ASP A 525 30.85 4.44 18.66
C ASP A 525 30.83 5.95 18.94
N ALA A 526 30.75 6.36 20.21
CA ALA A 526 30.78 7.77 20.61
C ALA A 526 32.01 8.50 20.07
N GLN A 527 33.18 7.88 20.20
CA GLN A 527 34.43 8.46 19.70
C GLN A 527 34.42 8.60 18.17
N ARG A 528 33.87 7.62 17.43
CA ARG A 528 33.75 7.72 15.97
C ARG A 528 32.86 8.90 15.57
N GLU A 529 31.75 9.09 16.27
CA GLU A 529 30.81 10.19 16.02
C GLU A 529 31.40 11.56 16.37
N ASP A 530 32.18 11.66 17.46
CA ASP A 530 32.92 12.89 17.80
C ASP A 530 33.94 13.24 16.70
N ASP A 531 34.66 12.24 16.19
CA ASP A 531 35.64 12.42 15.11
C ASP A 531 34.96 12.85 13.78
N ASP A 532 33.77 12.31 13.48
CA ASP A 532 32.98 12.69 12.29
C ASP A 532 32.42 14.10 12.41
N ALA A 533 31.83 14.46 13.56
CA ALA A 533 31.36 15.81 13.83
C ALA A 533 32.49 16.84 13.69
N GLU A 534 33.70 16.51 14.17
CA GLU A 534 34.86 17.38 14.01
C GLU A 534 35.30 17.51 12.54
N ARG A 535 35.32 16.41 11.79
CA ARG A 535 35.63 16.42 10.34
C ARG A 535 34.67 17.33 9.57
N ASP A 536 33.38 17.25 9.84
CA ASP A 536 32.37 18.05 9.12
C ASP A 536 32.39 19.52 9.55
N ALA A 537 32.64 19.82 10.82
CA ALA A 537 32.86 21.18 11.30
C ALA A 537 34.08 21.85 10.62
N ARG A 538 35.13 21.07 10.30
CA ARG A 538 36.32 21.55 9.59
C ARG A 538 36.08 21.75 8.09
N ARG A 539 35.17 21.01 7.45
CA ARG A 539 34.85 21.15 6.01
C ARG A 539 34.06 22.42 5.67
N GLN A 540 33.35 23.00 6.65
CA GLN A 540 32.54 24.20 6.45
C GLN A 540 33.27 25.51 6.82
N ARG A 541 34.45 25.42 7.43
CA ARG A 541 35.37 26.56 7.66
C ARG A 541 36.31 26.71 6.49
#